data_AF-A0A8S2KD18-F1
#
_entry.id   AF-A0A8S2KD18-F1
#
_cell.length_a   1.000
_cell.length_b   1.000
_cell.length_c   1.000
_cell.angle_alpha   90.00
_cell.angle_beta   90.00
_cell.angle_gamma   90.00
#
_symmetry.space_group_name_H-M   'P 1'
#
loop_
_entity.id
_entity.type
_entity.pdbx_description
1 polymer ?
#
loop_
_entity_poly.entity_id
_entity_poly.type
_entity_poly.pdbx_seq_one_letter_code
_entity_poly.pdbx_strand_id
1 'polypeptide(L)' 'PDESIHIEGRLPEEQINEIVSNIFQPLGFRVKKITRLPYLCEGDMERSYYFLSDYIFVLEIN' A
#
# COMPACT_ATOMS: atom_id res chain seq x y z
N PRO A 1 -14.30 -11.57 4.70
CA PRO A 1 -14.84 -10.29 4.20
C PRO A 1 -13.75 -9.54 3.46
N ASP A 2 -13.91 -9.38 2.15
CA ASP A 2 -13.10 -8.52 1.32
C ASP A 2 -13.86 -7.22 1.05
N GLU A 3 -13.16 -6.09 1.21
CA GLU A 3 -13.64 -4.77 0.81
C GLU A 3 -12.61 -4.19 -0.15
N SER A 4 -13.09 -3.59 -1.24
CA SER A 4 -12.25 -2.97 -2.26
C SER A 4 -12.66 -1.53 -2.45
N ILE A 5 -11.66 -0.68 -2.69
CA ILE A 5 -11.85 0.73 -3.01
C ILE A 5 -11.41 0.90 -4.46
N HIS A 6 -12.21 1.62 -5.25
CA HIS A 6 -11.84 1.98 -6.60
C HIS A 6 -10.75 3.06 -6.56
N ILE A 7 -9.63 2.83 -7.24
CA ILE A 7 -8.48 3.73 -7.29
C ILE A 7 -8.08 3.91 -8.76
N GLU A 8 -7.87 5.17 -9.17
CA GLU A 8 -7.40 5.51 -10.50
C GLU A 8 -5.88 5.32 -10.64
N GLY A 9 -5.42 5.07 -11.87
CA GLY A 9 -4.01 4.89 -12.20
C GLY A 9 -3.63 3.45 -12.56
N ARG A 10 -2.68 3.31 -13.47
CA ARG A 10 -2.17 2.01 -13.97
C ARG A 10 -0.90 1.58 -13.25
N LEU A 11 -0.07 2.54 -12.85
CA LEU A 11 1.16 2.29 -12.12
C LEU A 11 0.92 2.41 -10.62
N PRO A 12 1.66 1.65 -9.78
CA PRO A 12 1.51 1.74 -8.32
C PRO A 12 1.68 3.16 -7.78
N GLU A 13 2.60 3.92 -8.34
CA GLU A 13 2.88 5.30 -7.93
C GLU A 13 1.68 6.22 -8.19
N GLU A 14 0.95 6.01 -9.30
CA GLU A 14 -0.27 6.75 -9.62
C GLU A 14 -1.37 6.43 -8.61
N GLN A 15 -1.58 5.14 -8.34
CA GLN A 15 -2.58 4.68 -7.37
C GLN A 15 -2.27 5.16 -5.95
N ILE A 16 -0.99 5.13 -5.55
CA ILE A 16 -0.53 5.66 -4.26
C ILE A 16 -0.87 7.15 -4.15
N ASN A 17 -0.55 7.95 -5.17
CA ASN A 17 -0.86 9.38 -5.17
C ASN A 17 -2.37 9.64 -5.08
N GLU A 18 -3.18 8.82 -5.75
CA GLU A 18 -4.64 8.93 -5.72
C GLU A 18 -5.21 8.61 -4.34
N ILE A 19 -4.76 7.54 -3.69
CA ILE A 19 -5.15 7.19 -2.31
C ILE A 19 -4.78 8.31 -1.34
N VAL A 20 -3.56 8.84 -1.45
CA VAL A 20 -3.07 9.87 -0.52
C VAL A 20 -3.90 11.14 -0.64
N SER A 21 -4.15 11.59 -1.88
CA SER A 21 -4.78 12.88 -2.14
C SER A 21 -6.30 12.85 -1.93
N ASN A 22 -6.96 11.73 -2.26
CA ASN A 22 -8.42 11.66 -2.27
C ASN A 22 -9.02 10.87 -1.10
N ILE A 23 -8.20 10.12 -0.34
CA ILE A 23 -8.67 9.34 0.81
C ILE A 23 -7.96 9.79 2.09
N PHE A 24 -6.63 9.67 2.16
CA PHE A 24 -5.93 9.91 3.42
C PHE A 24 -5.98 11.38 3.86
N GLN A 25 -5.64 12.32 2.98
CA GLN A 25 -5.65 13.74 3.31
C GLN A 25 -7.05 14.27 3.67
N PRO A 26 -8.13 13.96 2.93
CA PRO A 26 -9.49 14.39 3.30
C PRO A 26 -9.97 13.81 4.64
N LEU A 27 -9.47 12.63 5.04
CA LEU A 27 -9.73 12.03 6.34
C LEU A 27 -8.83 12.59 7.47
N GLY A 28 -7.95 13.56 7.17
CA GLY A 28 -7.07 14.19 8.15
C GLY A 28 -5.77 13.43 8.45
N PHE A 29 -5.46 12.40 7.67
CA PHE A 29 -4.21 11.65 7.79
C PHE A 29 -3.09 12.25 6.95
N ARG A 30 -1.87 12.21 7.50
CA ARG A 30 -0.63 12.49 6.78
C ARG A 30 0.19 11.22 6.63
N VAL A 31 0.66 10.95 5.41
CA VAL A 31 1.60 9.83 5.18
C VAL A 31 2.97 10.21 5.72
N LYS A 32 3.44 9.43 6.70
CA LYS A 32 4.77 9.58 7.31
C LYS A 32 5.82 8.77 6.57
N LYS A 33 5.49 7.53 6.18
CA LYS A 33 6.35 6.62 5.43
C LYS A 33 5.51 5.70 4.56
N ILE A 34 6.10 5.25 3.45
CA ILE A 34 5.58 4.21 2.58
C ILE A 34 6.70 3.22 2.27
N THR A 35 6.35 1.95 2.14
CA THR A 35 7.27 0.93 1.62
C THR A 35 6.49 -0.15 0.89
N ARG A 36 7.12 -0.78 -0.10
CA ARG A 36 6.60 -2.03 -0.66
C ARG A 36 6.78 -3.12 0.39
N LEU A 37 5.76 -3.95 0.60
CA LEU A 37 5.78 -5.01 1.60
C LEU A 37 7.02 -5.90 1.38
N PRO A 38 7.98 -5.93 2.32
CA PRO A 38 9.06 -6.90 2.24
C PRO A 38 8.47 -8.31 2.37
N TYR A 39 9.09 -9.28 1.70
CA TYR A 39 8.69 -10.67 1.82
C TYR A 39 8.66 -11.10 3.29
N LEU A 40 7.46 -11.41 3.80
CA LEU A 40 7.26 -11.95 5.13
C LEU A 40 7.28 -13.47 4.98
N CYS A 41 8.42 -14.07 5.34
CA CYS A 41 8.68 -15.50 5.15
C CYS A 41 7.56 -16.35 5.75
N GLU A 42 6.74 -16.99 4.90
CA GLU A 42 5.79 -18.01 5.32
C GLU A 42 6.39 -19.41 5.05
N GLY A 43 7.60 -19.68 5.51
CA GLY A 43 8.18 -21.04 5.56
C GLY A 43 8.25 -21.85 4.25
N ASP A 44 7.86 -21.30 3.11
CA ASP A 44 7.82 -21.98 1.82
C ASP A 44 9.23 -21.95 1.22
N MET A 45 9.94 -23.06 1.43
CA MET A 45 11.30 -23.27 0.95
C MET A 45 11.36 -23.57 -0.55
N GLU A 46 10.23 -23.71 -1.24
CA GLU A 46 10.20 -24.08 -2.66
C GLU A 46 10.38 -22.87 -3.59
N ARG A 47 10.11 -21.64 -3.13
CA ARG A 47 10.22 -20.42 -3.94
C ARG A 47 11.20 -19.43 -3.34
N SER A 48 12.34 -19.25 -4.00
CA SER A 48 13.39 -18.30 -3.59
C SER A 48 12.99 -16.82 -3.74
N TYR A 49 11.93 -16.50 -4.50
CA TYR A 49 11.51 -15.12 -4.76
C TYR A 49 9.98 -15.01 -4.88
N TYR A 50 9.39 -14.07 -4.15
CA TYR A 50 7.98 -13.67 -4.27
C TYR A 50 7.90 -12.22 -4.75
N PHE A 51 6.97 -11.96 -5.67
CA PHE A 51 6.60 -10.60 -6.05
C PHE A 51 5.36 -10.19 -5.25
N LEU A 52 5.57 -9.62 -4.06
CA LEU A 52 4.47 -9.00 -3.31
C LEU A 52 4.16 -7.65 -3.96
N SER A 53 2.93 -7.44 -4.40
CA SER A 53 2.46 -6.17 -4.97
C SER A 53 1.93 -5.21 -3.91
N ASP A 54 1.99 -5.62 -2.64
CA ASP A 54 1.42 -4.87 -1.52
C ASP A 54 2.31 -3.73 -1.06
N TYR A 55 1.67 -2.70 -0.51
CA TYR A 55 2.32 -1.52 0.05
C TYR A 55 1.84 -1.30 1.49
N ILE A 56 2.77 -0.91 2.36
CA ILE A 56 2.49 -0.51 3.73
C ILE A 56 2.62 1.01 3.84
N PHE A 57 1.62 1.63 4.46
CA PHE A 57 1.61 3.06 4.79
C PHE A 57 1.69 3.25 6.30
N VAL A 58 2.55 4.15 6.74
CA VAL A 58 2.55 4.68 8.10
C VAL A 58 1.85 6.03 8.06
N LEU A 59 0.68 6.11 8.69
CA LEU A 59 -0.13 7.32 8.77
C LEU A 59 0.03 7.99 10.15
N GLU A 60 -0.06 9.32 10.15
CA GLU A 60 -0.10 10.15 11.35
C GLU A 60 -1.37 11.00 11.30
N ILE A 61 -2.04 11.16 12.45
CA ILE A 61 -3.19 12.06 12.58
C ILE A 61 -2.64 13.47 12.72
N ASN A 62 -3.12 14.39 11.88
CA ASN A 62 -2.80 15.81 12.00
C ASN A 62 -3.46 16.44 13.25
#